data_AF-A0A5B8XXM2-F1
#
_entry.id   AF-A0A5B8XXM2-F1
#
_cell.length_a   1.000
_cell.length_b   1.000
_cell.length_c   1.000
_cell.angle_alpha   90.00
_cell.angle_beta   90.00
_cell.angle_gamma   90.00
#
_symmetry.space_group_name_H-M   'P 1'
#
loop_
_entity.id
_entity.type
_entity.pdbx_description
1 polymer ?
#
loop_
_entity_poly.entity_id
_entity_poly.type
_entity_poly.pdbx_seq_one_letter_code
_entity_poly.pdbx_strand_id
1 'polypeptide(L)'
;MPPDMPACVVGEARCLDSQTLEICVDSPDGPILVDQRCDSCVAGRCIPAGECVDRDGDGFGIGECNGPQDCNDSNPAINPGAPEDCSTQEDDNCNGRTNEGCEECCPNGCADGTFCNTECVCEDFNPNICTEQNQPCNTEGSFNNGLYCASFSGEAPKCYGLCDRTDPDPDSTCPFPNSRCAFGEDEFGVCLTECVPGSSCGAADLGCLAFGSEDPGGICTPTTPGIQIGDSCDPLQGFSCGAGGLCVPNPNNPDRGRCEQSCRPFRFALQSGTDCDEGHCIPFAEDFGVCRRDNMRTEGQPCAAEGTACNADAVGCFPSFQGRRCQRLCRLGQGNNDCTAGTFCNQFAPDQTEIGVCTVLAP
;
A
#
# COMPACT_ATOMS: atom_id res chain seq x y z
N MET A 1 32.40 23.84 -40.69
CA MET A 1 31.97 22.44 -40.58
C MET A 1 31.73 22.19 -39.10
N PRO A 2 30.54 21.76 -38.69
CA PRO A 2 30.34 21.33 -37.31
C PRO A 2 31.26 20.12 -37.04
N PRO A 3 31.74 19.92 -35.80
CA PRO A 3 32.49 18.72 -35.46
C PRO A 3 31.63 17.49 -35.74
N ASP A 4 32.22 16.46 -36.35
CA ASP A 4 31.54 15.19 -36.62
C ASP A 4 30.95 14.66 -35.30
N MET A 5 29.62 14.54 -35.24
CA MET A 5 28.96 13.88 -34.13
C MET A 5 29.43 12.43 -34.08
N PRO A 6 29.77 11.88 -32.90
CA PRO A 6 30.15 10.48 -32.79
C PRO A 6 29.00 9.58 -33.27
N ALA A 7 29.34 8.44 -33.87
CA ALA A 7 28.35 7.53 -34.44
C ALA A 7 27.42 6.91 -33.37
N CYS A 8 27.88 6.79 -32.12
CA CYS A 8 27.11 6.32 -30.96
C CYS A 8 27.79 6.73 -29.63
N VAL A 9 27.09 6.55 -28.49
CA VAL A 9 27.64 6.78 -27.14
C VAL A 9 28.15 5.46 -26.56
N VAL A 10 29.44 5.41 -26.20
CA VAL A 10 30.09 4.19 -25.69
C VAL A 10 29.35 3.64 -24.47
N GLY A 11 28.98 2.37 -24.52
CA GLY A 11 28.24 1.68 -23.45
C GLY A 11 26.72 1.61 -23.68
N GLU A 12 26.15 2.39 -24.60
CA GLU A 12 24.75 2.19 -25.01
C GLU A 12 24.61 0.86 -25.75
N ALA A 13 23.56 0.12 -25.41
CA ALA A 13 23.23 -1.15 -26.03
C ALA A 13 21.71 -1.27 -26.24
N ARG A 14 21.30 -1.89 -27.35
CA ARG A 14 19.90 -2.15 -27.68
C ARG A 14 19.74 -3.44 -28.45
N CYS A 15 18.61 -4.13 -28.27
CA CYS A 15 18.30 -5.30 -29.08
C CYS A 15 17.78 -4.87 -30.46
N LEU A 16 18.43 -5.32 -31.53
CA LEU A 16 17.91 -5.15 -32.90
C LEU A 16 16.80 -6.16 -33.19
N ASP A 17 16.97 -7.37 -32.66
CA ASP A 17 15.99 -8.45 -32.67
C ASP A 17 16.21 -9.36 -31.45
N SER A 18 15.42 -10.43 -31.34
CA SER A 18 15.47 -11.36 -30.19
C SER A 18 16.78 -12.14 -30.06
N GLN A 19 17.72 -12.04 -31.01
CA GLN A 19 19.00 -12.76 -30.99
C GLN A 19 20.21 -11.87 -31.29
N THR A 20 20.01 -10.55 -31.40
CA THR A 20 21.05 -9.62 -31.82
C THR A 20 21.05 -8.38 -30.95
N LEU A 21 22.14 -8.18 -30.22
CA LEU A 21 22.42 -6.98 -29.43
C LEU A 21 23.35 -6.06 -30.21
N GLU A 22 22.93 -4.83 -30.48
CA GLU A 22 23.82 -3.78 -30.99
C GLU A 22 24.38 -2.99 -29.80
N ILE A 23 25.70 -2.93 -29.67
CA ILE A 23 26.38 -2.22 -28.58
C ILE A 23 27.40 -1.23 -29.14
N CYS A 24 27.47 -0.04 -28.54
CA CYS A 24 28.48 0.94 -28.87
C CYS A 24 29.78 0.68 -28.11
N VAL A 25 30.86 0.39 -28.83
CA VAL A 25 32.18 0.13 -28.27
C VAL A 25 33.17 1.21 -28.67
N ASP A 26 34.12 1.48 -27.78
CA ASP A 26 35.22 2.40 -28.10
C ASP A 26 36.20 1.72 -29.07
N SER A 27 36.60 2.43 -30.12
CA SER A 27 37.49 1.95 -31.18
C SER A 27 38.52 3.03 -31.52
N PRO A 28 39.72 2.66 -32.01
CA PRO A 28 40.79 3.63 -32.31
C PRO A 28 40.41 4.77 -33.24
N ASP A 29 39.39 4.58 -34.09
CA ASP A 29 38.90 5.56 -35.06
C ASP A 29 37.61 6.28 -34.59
N GLY A 30 37.22 6.09 -33.32
CA GLY A 30 36.01 6.63 -32.70
C GLY A 30 34.97 5.56 -32.36
N PRO A 31 33.92 5.89 -31.59
CA PRO A 31 32.88 4.93 -31.18
C PRO A 31 32.18 4.30 -32.39
N ILE A 32 32.02 2.98 -32.38
CA ILE A 32 31.33 2.22 -33.42
C ILE A 32 30.25 1.32 -32.82
N LEU A 33 29.17 1.11 -33.57
CA LEU A 33 28.15 0.10 -33.26
C LEU A 33 28.64 -1.27 -33.75
N VAL A 34 28.56 -2.27 -32.88
CA VAL A 34 28.86 -3.66 -33.20
C VAL A 34 27.70 -4.56 -32.83
N ASP A 35 27.41 -5.51 -33.72
CA ASP A 35 26.36 -6.51 -33.49
C ASP A 35 26.95 -7.73 -32.79
N GLN A 36 26.39 -8.08 -31.64
CA GLN A 36 26.68 -9.27 -30.87
C GLN A 36 25.50 -10.24 -30.96
N ARG A 37 25.81 -11.50 -31.29
CA ARG A 37 24.81 -12.56 -31.30
C ARG A 37 24.53 -13.07 -29.88
N CYS A 38 23.27 -13.14 -29.51
CA CYS A 38 22.77 -13.65 -28.23
C CYS A 38 21.97 -14.95 -28.44
N ASP A 39 21.82 -15.75 -27.38
CA ASP A 39 20.80 -16.81 -27.34
C ASP A 39 19.40 -16.19 -27.24
N SER A 40 19.25 -15.20 -26.35
CA SER A 40 18.12 -14.27 -26.29
C SER A 40 18.62 -12.85 -26.02
N CYS A 41 18.09 -11.84 -26.72
CA CYS A 41 18.33 -10.42 -26.42
C CYS A 41 17.06 -9.80 -25.85
N VAL A 42 17.13 -9.32 -24.61
CA VAL A 42 16.01 -8.62 -23.96
C VAL A 42 16.54 -7.39 -23.21
N ALA A 43 15.79 -6.28 -23.28
CA ALA A 43 16.11 -5.00 -22.64
C ALA A 43 17.58 -4.53 -22.84
N GLY A 44 18.14 -4.72 -24.04
CA GLY A 44 19.51 -4.29 -24.34
C GLY A 44 20.60 -5.18 -23.76
N ARG A 45 20.32 -6.46 -23.48
CA ARG A 45 21.28 -7.41 -22.92
C ARG A 45 21.15 -8.81 -23.54
N CYS A 46 22.28 -9.51 -23.69
CA CYS A 46 22.28 -10.94 -23.99
C CYS A 46 21.99 -11.76 -22.72
N ILE A 47 20.99 -12.63 -22.79
CA ILE A 47 20.61 -13.60 -21.76
C ILE A 47 20.95 -15.02 -22.27
N PRO A 48 21.69 -15.84 -21.50
CA PRO A 48 21.90 -17.25 -21.83
C PRO A 48 20.59 -18.03 -21.88
N ALA A 49 20.50 -19.05 -22.75
CA ALA A 49 19.28 -19.85 -22.87
C ALA A 49 18.93 -20.57 -21.54
N GLY A 50 17.67 -20.46 -21.10
CA GLY A 50 17.16 -21.13 -19.91
C GLY A 50 17.52 -20.47 -18.58
N GLU A 51 18.08 -19.26 -18.58
CA GLU A 51 18.40 -18.53 -17.35
C GLU A 51 17.38 -17.42 -17.06
N CYS A 52 17.03 -17.30 -15.78
CA CYS A 52 16.41 -16.12 -15.19
C CYS A 52 17.50 -15.37 -14.43
N VAL A 53 17.73 -14.11 -14.78
CA VAL A 53 18.71 -13.26 -14.11
C VAL A 53 17.95 -12.22 -13.31
N ASP A 54 18.07 -12.32 -11.99
CA ASP A 54 17.58 -11.39 -10.98
C ASP A 54 18.81 -10.75 -10.33
N ARG A 55 19.09 -9.50 -10.66
CA ARG A 55 20.32 -8.79 -10.28
C ARG A 55 20.15 -7.96 -9.02
N ASP A 56 18.99 -7.35 -8.83
CA ASP A 56 18.70 -6.49 -7.69
C ASP A 56 18.06 -7.25 -6.52
N GLY A 57 17.65 -8.50 -6.73
CA GLY A 57 17.28 -9.46 -5.70
C GLY A 57 15.86 -9.28 -5.19
N ASP A 58 14.95 -8.73 -5.99
CA ASP A 58 13.55 -8.55 -5.63
C ASP A 58 12.66 -9.77 -5.97
N GLY A 59 13.25 -10.80 -6.59
CA GLY A 59 12.57 -12.04 -6.95
C GLY A 59 11.97 -12.05 -8.36
N PHE A 60 12.03 -10.94 -9.07
CA PHE A 60 11.73 -10.83 -10.49
C PHE A 60 13.03 -10.67 -11.29
N GLY A 61 12.98 -10.87 -12.60
CA GLY A 61 14.19 -10.81 -13.40
C GLY A 61 13.95 -10.85 -14.90
N ILE A 62 15.04 -10.80 -15.65
CA ILE A 62 15.05 -10.81 -17.11
C ILE A 62 15.48 -12.20 -17.61
N GLY A 63 14.67 -12.78 -18.52
CA GLY A 63 14.96 -14.09 -19.12
C GLY A 63 13.79 -15.07 -19.02
N GLU A 64 14.10 -16.36 -18.86
CA GLU A 64 13.08 -17.43 -18.67
C GLU A 64 12.69 -17.53 -17.18
N CYS A 65 12.19 -16.42 -16.62
CA CYS A 65 11.71 -16.34 -15.24
C CYS A 65 10.30 -16.95 -15.09
N ASN A 66 10.01 -17.52 -13.92
CA ASN A 66 8.65 -17.98 -13.59
C ASN A 66 7.81 -16.78 -13.15
N GLY A 67 7.21 -16.07 -14.10
CA GLY A 67 6.40 -14.89 -13.81
C GLY A 67 6.45 -13.85 -14.92
N PRO A 68 5.83 -12.68 -14.71
CA PRO A 68 6.02 -11.53 -15.58
C PRO A 68 7.48 -11.08 -15.52
N GLN A 69 7.93 -10.44 -16.59
CA GLN A 69 9.32 -10.05 -16.74
C GLN A 69 9.58 -8.71 -16.06
N ASP A 70 10.70 -8.62 -15.35
CA ASP A 70 11.16 -7.36 -14.79
C ASP A 70 11.62 -6.38 -15.89
N CYS A 71 11.06 -5.18 -15.85
CA CYS A 71 11.37 -4.09 -16.75
C CYS A 71 12.63 -3.32 -16.32
N ASN A 72 13.07 -3.42 -15.07
CA ASN A 72 14.27 -2.80 -14.55
C ASN A 72 15.04 -3.67 -13.52
N ASP A 73 15.75 -4.69 -14.04
CA ASP A 73 16.68 -5.63 -13.33
C ASP A 73 17.95 -4.95 -12.79
N SER A 74 17.79 -3.75 -12.26
CA SER A 74 18.83 -2.99 -11.57
C SER A 74 18.27 -2.13 -10.44
N ASN A 75 16.94 -2.09 -10.27
CA ASN A 75 16.25 -1.36 -9.24
C ASN A 75 15.19 -2.26 -8.58
N PRO A 76 15.42 -2.73 -7.33
CA PRO A 76 14.52 -3.69 -6.68
C PRO A 76 13.16 -3.09 -6.26
N ALA A 77 12.94 -1.81 -6.54
CA ALA A 77 11.66 -1.13 -6.33
C ALA A 77 10.78 -1.15 -7.59
N ILE A 78 11.32 -1.57 -8.75
CA ILE A 78 10.62 -1.61 -10.03
C ILE A 78 10.55 -3.05 -10.47
N ASN A 79 9.35 -3.63 -10.39
CA ASN A 79 9.10 -5.01 -10.75
C ASN A 79 7.62 -5.26 -11.00
N PRO A 80 7.24 -6.39 -11.62
CA PRO A 80 5.86 -6.70 -11.90
C PRO A 80 4.92 -6.61 -10.69
N GLY A 81 4.00 -5.64 -10.74
CA GLY A 81 3.04 -5.38 -9.67
C GLY A 81 3.52 -4.39 -8.60
N ALA A 82 4.72 -3.81 -8.73
CA ALA A 82 5.20 -2.80 -7.79
C ALA A 82 4.41 -1.47 -7.88
N PRO A 83 4.18 -0.76 -6.78
CA PRO A 83 3.45 0.51 -6.83
C PRO A 83 4.19 1.60 -7.61
N GLU A 84 3.43 2.42 -8.35
CA GLU A 84 3.99 3.58 -9.05
C GLU A 84 4.58 4.62 -8.06
N ASP A 85 5.86 4.97 -8.23
CA ASP A 85 6.48 6.13 -7.60
C ASP A 85 6.21 7.36 -8.45
N CYS A 86 5.17 8.07 -8.02
CA CYS A 86 4.68 9.31 -8.60
C CYS A 86 5.71 10.45 -8.71
N SER A 87 6.89 10.31 -8.10
CA SER A 87 7.98 11.28 -8.20
C SER A 87 8.92 11.01 -9.38
N THR A 88 8.78 9.87 -10.06
CA THR A 88 9.62 9.44 -11.18
C THR A 88 8.84 9.42 -12.51
N GLN A 89 9.50 8.98 -13.59
CA GLN A 89 8.87 8.74 -14.89
C GLN A 89 9.18 7.31 -15.35
N GLU A 90 9.35 6.39 -14.39
CA GLU A 90 9.60 4.98 -14.64
C GLU A 90 8.29 4.19 -14.48
N ASP A 91 8.17 3.08 -15.19
CA ASP A 91 7.06 2.13 -15.09
C ASP A 91 7.35 1.20 -13.92
N ASP A 92 6.94 1.57 -12.71
CA ASP A 92 7.40 0.86 -11.52
C ASP A 92 6.77 -0.55 -11.42
N ASN A 93 5.51 -0.76 -11.83
CA ASN A 93 4.89 -2.10 -11.86
C ASN A 93 5.19 -2.91 -13.13
N CYS A 94 5.99 -2.41 -14.07
CA CYS A 94 6.26 -3.06 -15.35
C CYS A 94 5.00 -3.43 -16.16
N ASN A 95 3.93 -2.64 -16.07
CA ASN A 95 2.67 -2.87 -16.80
C ASN A 95 2.66 -2.26 -18.21
N GLY A 96 3.71 -1.54 -18.57
CA GLY A 96 3.88 -0.83 -19.85
C GLY A 96 3.36 0.60 -19.82
N ARG A 97 3.10 1.16 -18.64
CA ARG A 97 2.63 2.54 -18.46
C ARG A 97 3.39 3.19 -17.30
N THR A 98 3.11 4.45 -16.97
CA THR A 98 3.95 5.23 -16.06
C THR A 98 3.06 6.16 -15.26
N ASN A 99 3.23 6.17 -13.94
CA ASN A 99 2.51 7.04 -13.00
C ASN A 99 0.99 6.80 -13.01
N GLU A 100 0.53 5.56 -13.20
CA GLU A 100 -0.88 5.20 -12.99
C GLU A 100 -1.26 5.42 -11.52
N GLY A 101 -2.36 6.13 -11.28
CA GLY A 101 -2.81 6.45 -9.91
C GLY A 101 -2.04 7.59 -9.22
N CYS A 102 -1.08 8.22 -9.91
CA CYS A 102 -0.27 9.32 -9.40
C CYS A 102 -0.82 10.73 -9.69
N GLU A 103 -1.65 10.86 -10.72
CA GLU A 103 -2.56 11.99 -10.88
C GLU A 103 -3.95 11.59 -10.40
N GLU A 104 -4.81 12.57 -10.07
CA GLU A 104 -6.23 12.34 -9.83
C GLU A 104 -6.80 11.55 -11.02
N CYS A 105 -6.97 10.24 -10.87
CA CYS A 105 -7.56 9.35 -11.87
C CYS A 105 -8.89 9.96 -12.34
N CYS A 106 -9.05 10.19 -13.65
CA CYS A 106 -10.17 10.95 -14.20
C CYS A 106 -10.39 12.32 -13.49
N PRO A 107 -9.46 13.29 -13.67
CA PRO A 107 -9.53 14.54 -12.93
C PRO A 107 -10.79 15.32 -13.31
N ASN A 108 -11.55 15.78 -12.31
CA ASN A 108 -12.92 16.33 -12.42
C ASN A 108 -14.05 15.29 -12.61
N GLY A 109 -13.76 14.00 -12.43
CA GLY A 109 -14.71 12.90 -12.57
C GLY A 109 -15.07 12.59 -14.02
N CYS A 110 -15.95 11.60 -14.18
CA CYS A 110 -16.46 11.17 -15.48
C CYS A 110 -17.83 11.80 -15.80
N ALA A 111 -18.25 11.73 -17.07
CA ALA A 111 -19.56 12.22 -17.49
C ALA A 111 -20.69 11.38 -16.88
N ASP A 112 -21.90 11.93 -16.81
CA ASP A 112 -23.08 11.20 -16.31
C ASP A 112 -23.25 9.85 -17.02
N GLY A 113 -23.38 8.77 -16.23
CA GLY A 113 -23.51 7.40 -16.75
C GLY A 113 -22.19 6.68 -17.05
N THR A 114 -21.07 7.35 -16.82
CA THR A 114 -19.73 6.74 -16.87
C THR A 114 -19.08 6.77 -15.49
N PHE A 115 -18.16 5.84 -15.24
CA PHE A 115 -17.34 5.85 -14.02
C PHE A 115 -15.86 5.69 -14.39
N CYS A 116 -14.98 6.10 -13.48
CA CYS A 116 -13.55 5.92 -13.65
C CYS A 116 -13.19 4.50 -13.21
N ASN A 117 -12.79 3.65 -14.15
CA ASN A 117 -12.37 2.29 -13.85
C ASN A 117 -10.95 2.28 -13.24
N THR A 118 -10.48 1.10 -12.83
CA THR A 118 -9.14 0.91 -12.23
C THR A 118 -7.99 1.23 -13.18
N GLU A 119 -8.28 1.37 -14.48
CA GLU A 119 -7.32 1.74 -15.53
C GLU A 119 -7.31 3.25 -15.82
N CYS A 120 -7.99 4.06 -14.99
CA CYS A 120 -8.18 5.49 -15.18
C CYS A 120 -8.85 5.89 -16.49
N VAL A 121 -9.78 5.06 -16.97
CA VAL A 121 -10.60 5.31 -18.15
C VAL A 121 -12.05 5.53 -17.73
N CYS A 122 -12.66 6.62 -18.21
CA CYS A 122 -14.10 6.82 -18.08
C CYS A 122 -14.85 5.87 -19.02
N GLU A 123 -15.60 4.93 -18.46
CA GLU A 123 -16.34 3.94 -19.22
C GLU A 123 -17.82 3.88 -18.84
N ASP A 124 -18.65 3.53 -19.82
CA ASP A 124 -20.08 3.27 -19.61
C ASP A 124 -20.24 2.02 -18.73
N PHE A 125 -21.18 2.05 -17.79
CA PHE A 125 -21.47 0.90 -16.93
C PHE A 125 -22.98 0.62 -16.83
N ASN A 126 -23.32 -0.61 -16.43
CA ASN A 126 -24.69 -0.96 -16.08
C ASN A 126 -24.84 -0.97 -14.55
N PRO A 127 -25.59 -0.04 -13.95
CA PRO A 127 -25.69 0.06 -12.48
C PRO A 127 -26.41 -1.12 -11.83
N ASN A 128 -27.00 -2.03 -12.61
CA ASN A 128 -27.68 -3.23 -12.08
C ASN A 128 -26.80 -4.48 -12.08
N ILE A 129 -25.58 -4.40 -12.62
CA ILE A 129 -24.66 -5.53 -12.72
C ILE A 129 -23.27 -5.03 -12.36
N CYS A 130 -22.69 -5.58 -11.30
CA CYS A 130 -21.30 -5.32 -10.97
C CYS A 130 -20.38 -6.10 -11.91
N THR A 131 -19.54 -5.39 -12.65
CA THR A 131 -18.52 -5.99 -13.52
C THR A 131 -17.11 -5.52 -13.20
N GLU A 132 -16.95 -4.40 -12.49
CA GLU A 132 -15.66 -3.80 -12.15
C GLU A 132 -15.62 -3.34 -10.68
N GLN A 133 -14.41 -3.25 -10.13
CA GLN A 133 -14.17 -2.70 -8.79
C GLN A 133 -14.51 -1.20 -8.75
N ASN A 134 -15.12 -0.74 -7.65
CA ASN A 134 -15.57 0.65 -7.42
C ASN A 134 -16.65 1.16 -8.40
N GLN A 135 -17.16 0.31 -9.29
CA GLN A 135 -18.26 0.64 -10.18
C GLN A 135 -19.49 1.08 -9.37
N PRO A 136 -20.14 2.22 -9.69
CA PRO A 136 -21.40 2.56 -9.05
C PRO A 136 -22.47 1.49 -9.33
N CYS A 137 -23.36 1.26 -8.36
CA CYS A 137 -24.44 0.29 -8.49
C CYS A 137 -25.73 0.77 -7.82
N ASN A 138 -26.87 0.21 -8.21
CA ASN A 138 -28.20 0.61 -7.71
C ASN A 138 -28.87 -0.46 -6.84
N THR A 139 -28.42 -1.71 -6.92
CA THR A 139 -29.04 -2.84 -6.23
C THR A 139 -28.12 -3.34 -5.13
N GLU A 140 -28.16 -2.69 -3.96
CA GLU A 140 -27.43 -3.14 -2.78
C GLU A 140 -27.76 -4.60 -2.46
N GLY A 141 -26.74 -5.36 -2.07
CA GLY A 141 -26.87 -6.79 -1.83
C GLY A 141 -26.82 -7.66 -3.09
N SER A 142 -26.77 -7.06 -4.28
CA SER A 142 -26.55 -7.83 -5.50
C SER A 142 -25.13 -8.38 -5.55
N PHE A 143 -25.01 -9.63 -6.00
CA PHE A 143 -23.74 -10.31 -6.18
C PHE A 143 -23.63 -10.80 -7.62
N ASN A 144 -22.56 -10.42 -8.30
CA ASN A 144 -22.29 -10.86 -9.67
C ASN A 144 -20.78 -11.10 -9.84
N ASN A 145 -20.41 -12.31 -10.24
CA ASN A 145 -19.03 -12.65 -10.60
C ASN A 145 -17.95 -12.24 -9.57
N GLY A 146 -18.21 -12.44 -8.27
CA GLY A 146 -17.25 -12.09 -7.22
C GLY A 146 -17.37 -10.66 -6.69
N LEU A 147 -18.20 -9.82 -7.31
CA LEU A 147 -18.47 -8.45 -6.87
C LEU A 147 -19.79 -8.35 -6.12
N TYR A 148 -19.75 -7.62 -5.02
CA TYR A 148 -20.89 -7.32 -4.15
C TYR A 148 -21.18 -5.81 -4.17
N CYS A 149 -22.43 -5.45 -4.46
CA CYS A 149 -22.88 -4.07 -4.41
C CYS A 149 -23.18 -3.67 -2.96
N ALA A 150 -22.36 -2.78 -2.40
CA ALA A 150 -22.48 -2.31 -1.03
C ALA A 150 -22.29 -0.79 -0.91
N SER A 151 -22.79 -0.21 0.16
CA SER A 151 -22.46 1.15 0.57
C SER A 151 -21.68 1.12 1.88
N PHE A 152 -20.82 2.12 2.05
CA PHE A 152 -20.16 2.38 3.32
C PHE A 152 -20.54 3.79 3.76
N SER A 153 -20.77 3.99 5.06
CA SER A 153 -20.95 5.32 5.66
C SER A 153 -22.03 6.22 5.02
N GLY A 154 -23.06 5.64 4.37
CA GLY A 154 -24.15 6.41 3.76
C GLY A 154 -23.82 7.04 2.40
N GLU A 155 -22.72 6.63 1.78
CA GLU A 155 -22.38 6.98 0.40
C GLU A 155 -23.22 6.20 -0.62
N ALA A 156 -23.14 6.61 -1.89
CA ALA A 156 -23.76 5.86 -2.98
C ALA A 156 -23.10 4.46 -3.08
N PRO A 157 -23.89 3.39 -3.27
CA PRO A 157 -23.34 2.05 -3.29
C PRO A 157 -22.46 1.83 -4.53
N LYS A 158 -21.37 1.11 -4.29
CA LYS A 158 -20.36 0.72 -5.29
C LYS A 158 -20.15 -0.80 -5.24
N CYS A 159 -19.59 -1.34 -6.31
CA CYS A 159 -19.23 -2.75 -6.43
C CYS A 159 -17.87 -3.00 -5.80
N TYR A 160 -17.81 -3.95 -4.88
CA TYR A 160 -16.58 -4.36 -4.20
C TYR A 160 -16.36 -5.85 -4.37
N GLY A 161 -15.13 -6.28 -4.64
CA GLY A 161 -14.78 -7.69 -4.62
C GLY A 161 -14.93 -8.27 -3.21
N LEU A 162 -15.23 -9.56 -3.13
CA LEU A 162 -15.12 -10.32 -1.87
C LEU A 162 -13.88 -11.20 -1.93
N CYS A 163 -13.25 -11.39 -0.78
CA CYS A 163 -12.09 -12.27 -0.61
C CYS A 163 -12.34 -13.27 0.53
N ASP A 164 -11.62 -14.39 0.48
CA ASP A 164 -11.59 -15.41 1.52
C ASP A 164 -10.40 -15.16 2.44
N ARG A 165 -10.69 -14.83 3.70
CA ARG A 165 -9.68 -14.53 4.73
C ARG A 165 -9.06 -15.77 5.36
N THR A 166 -9.60 -16.96 5.05
CA THR A 166 -9.04 -18.23 5.52
C THR A 166 -8.01 -18.81 4.56
N ASP A 167 -7.92 -18.26 3.34
CA ASP A 167 -6.85 -18.58 2.42
C ASP A 167 -5.48 -18.13 3.01
N PRO A 168 -4.39 -18.90 2.80
CA PRO A 168 -3.06 -18.47 3.21
C PRO A 168 -2.61 -17.14 2.59
N ASP A 169 -3.14 -16.79 1.43
CA ASP A 169 -2.95 -15.51 0.75
C ASP A 169 -4.33 -14.91 0.37
N PRO A 170 -5.01 -14.24 1.32
CA PRO A 170 -6.34 -13.68 1.09
C PRO A 170 -6.40 -12.67 -0.06
N ASP A 171 -5.32 -11.93 -0.30
CA ASP A 171 -5.24 -10.93 -1.37
C ASP A 171 -5.33 -11.61 -2.75
N SER A 172 -4.74 -12.79 -2.90
CA SER A 172 -4.85 -13.60 -4.13
C SER A 172 -6.26 -14.05 -4.49
N THR A 173 -7.19 -14.01 -3.52
CA THR A 173 -8.59 -14.39 -3.73
C THR A 173 -9.44 -13.24 -4.28
N CYS A 174 -8.86 -12.03 -4.38
CA CYS A 174 -9.55 -10.88 -4.92
C CYS A 174 -9.83 -11.01 -6.43
N PRO A 175 -11.00 -10.56 -6.91
CA PRO A 175 -11.37 -10.69 -8.33
C PRO A 175 -10.55 -9.78 -9.25
N PHE A 176 -9.88 -8.75 -8.71
CA PHE A 176 -9.05 -7.80 -9.45
C PHE A 176 -7.63 -7.78 -8.89
N PRO A 177 -6.61 -7.62 -9.76
CA PRO A 177 -5.24 -7.38 -9.31
C PRO A 177 -5.15 -6.06 -8.52
N ASN A 178 -4.02 -5.85 -7.84
CA ASN A 178 -3.73 -4.64 -7.05
C ASN A 178 -4.85 -4.33 -6.03
N SER A 179 -5.40 -5.37 -5.42
CA SER A 179 -6.45 -5.28 -4.43
C SER A 179 -6.07 -6.07 -3.19
N ARG A 180 -6.33 -5.50 -2.03
CA ARG A 180 -6.09 -6.12 -0.72
C ARG A 180 -7.40 -6.61 -0.15
N CYS A 181 -7.35 -7.80 0.41
CA CYS A 181 -8.40 -8.33 1.25
C CYS A 181 -8.37 -7.65 2.62
N ALA A 182 -9.26 -6.68 2.80
CA ALA A 182 -9.33 -5.87 4.01
C ALA A 182 -10.76 -5.86 4.54
N PHE A 183 -10.89 -5.62 5.85
CA PHE A 183 -12.15 -5.52 6.57
C PHE A 183 -13.08 -6.74 6.39
N GLY A 184 -13.32 -7.46 7.47
CA GLY A 184 -14.20 -8.61 7.41
C GLY A 184 -14.52 -9.17 8.79
N GLU A 185 -15.62 -9.89 8.86
CA GLU A 185 -15.95 -10.74 9.98
C GLU A 185 -15.86 -12.19 9.50
N ASP A 186 -15.32 -13.06 10.34
CA ASP A 186 -15.16 -14.49 10.04
C ASP A 186 -14.34 -14.76 8.77
N GLU A 187 -14.90 -15.54 7.84
CA GLU A 187 -14.23 -16.11 6.66
C GLU A 187 -14.14 -15.14 5.48
N PHE A 188 -14.95 -14.07 5.44
CA PHE A 188 -15.04 -13.18 4.28
C PHE A 188 -14.51 -11.79 4.57
N GLY A 189 -13.78 -11.23 3.61
CA GLY A 189 -13.34 -9.84 3.58
C GLY A 189 -13.80 -9.10 2.33
N VAL A 190 -13.43 -7.83 2.23
CA VAL A 190 -13.70 -6.98 1.08
C VAL A 190 -12.40 -6.65 0.35
N CYS A 191 -12.40 -6.78 -0.97
CA CYS A 191 -11.29 -6.37 -1.82
C CYS A 191 -11.34 -4.87 -2.05
N LEU A 192 -10.29 -4.18 -1.63
CA LEU A 192 -10.10 -2.75 -1.82
C LEU A 192 -8.83 -2.49 -2.60
N THR A 193 -8.89 -1.57 -3.55
CA THR A 193 -7.76 -1.18 -4.39
C THR A 193 -6.60 -0.72 -3.51
N GLU A 194 -5.40 -1.21 -3.79
CA GLU A 194 -4.18 -0.76 -3.14
C GLU A 194 -3.89 0.71 -3.45
N CYS A 195 -3.22 1.37 -2.50
CA CYS A 195 -2.76 2.73 -2.69
C CYS A 195 -1.56 3.02 -1.80
N VAL A 196 -0.81 4.07 -2.17
CA VAL A 196 0.29 4.59 -1.36
C VAL A 196 -0.28 5.64 -0.39
N PRO A 197 -0.03 5.56 0.93
CA PRO A 197 -0.47 6.57 1.88
C PRO A 197 -0.11 7.99 1.43
N GLY A 198 -1.11 8.88 1.42
CA GLY A 198 -0.98 10.25 0.92
C GLY A 198 -1.31 10.42 -0.57
N SER A 199 -1.51 9.33 -1.33
CA SER A 199 -2.01 9.40 -2.70
C SER A 199 -3.53 9.62 -2.75
N SER A 200 -4.01 10.00 -3.94
CA SER A 200 -5.43 10.04 -4.23
C SER A 200 -5.90 8.69 -4.76
N CYS A 201 -7.06 8.23 -4.32
CA CYS A 201 -7.67 6.98 -4.80
C CYS A 201 -8.53 7.18 -6.05
N GLY A 202 -8.16 8.15 -6.89
CA GLY A 202 -8.79 8.39 -8.18
C GLY A 202 -10.23 8.90 -8.17
N ALA A 203 -10.81 9.16 -7.01
CA ALA A 203 -12.12 9.79 -6.89
C ALA A 203 -12.12 10.74 -5.69
N ALA A 204 -12.88 11.82 -5.79
CA ALA A 204 -12.96 12.82 -4.72
C ALA A 204 -13.52 12.25 -3.41
N ASP A 205 -14.35 11.20 -3.49
CA ASP A 205 -14.95 10.47 -2.38
C ASP A 205 -14.17 9.21 -1.98
N LEU A 206 -12.95 9.03 -2.51
CA LEU A 206 -12.02 7.97 -2.07
C LEU A 206 -10.71 8.58 -1.56
N GLY A 207 -10.15 7.96 -0.54
CA GLY A 207 -8.87 8.35 0.04
C GLY A 207 -8.04 7.13 0.43
N CYS A 208 -6.72 7.29 0.38
CA CYS A 208 -5.83 6.21 0.75
C CYS A 208 -5.68 6.08 2.27
N LEU A 209 -6.22 5.01 2.84
CA LEU A 209 -6.06 4.66 4.24
C LEU A 209 -4.82 3.79 4.41
N ALA A 210 -3.92 4.19 5.30
CA ALA A 210 -2.70 3.44 5.57
C ALA A 210 -3.04 2.10 6.25
N PHE A 211 -2.60 1.00 5.62
CA PHE A 211 -3.00 -0.37 5.98
C PHE A 211 -1.86 -1.37 5.73
N GLY A 212 -1.78 -2.40 6.58
CA GLY A 212 -0.77 -3.44 6.55
C GLY A 212 0.56 -3.03 7.19
N SER A 213 1.62 -3.78 6.85
CA SER A 213 2.99 -3.49 7.30
C SER A 213 4.03 -3.46 6.16
N GLU A 214 3.61 -3.76 4.94
CA GLU A 214 4.43 -3.80 3.72
C GLU A 214 4.07 -2.63 2.78
N ASP A 215 4.83 -2.42 1.71
CA ASP A 215 4.51 -1.43 0.66
C ASP A 215 3.65 -2.05 -0.45
N PRO A 216 2.76 -1.26 -1.12
CA PRO A 216 2.54 0.20 -0.99
C PRO A 216 1.91 0.62 0.34
N GLY A 217 1.29 -0.33 1.04
CA GLY A 217 0.74 -0.19 2.38
C GLY A 217 -0.33 0.87 2.52
N GLY A 218 -1.41 0.66 1.78
CA GLY A 218 -2.63 1.41 1.92
C GLY A 218 -3.73 0.76 1.10
N ILE A 219 -4.97 1.11 1.44
CA ILE A 219 -6.17 0.66 0.75
C ILE A 219 -7.08 1.86 0.50
N CYS A 220 -7.69 1.90 -0.68
CA CYS A 220 -8.64 2.92 -1.04
C CYS A 220 -9.94 2.72 -0.30
N THR A 221 -10.24 3.65 0.59
CA THR A 221 -11.49 3.65 1.36
C THR A 221 -12.32 4.88 1.01
N PRO A 222 -13.65 4.79 1.18
CA PRO A 222 -14.54 5.94 1.26
C PRO A 222 -13.98 7.08 2.10
N THR A 223 -14.28 8.31 1.72
CA THR A 223 -13.91 9.52 2.47
C THR A 223 -14.98 10.59 2.27
N THR A 224 -15.13 11.47 3.26
CA THR A 224 -16.06 12.61 3.17
C THR A 224 -15.33 13.87 2.71
N PRO A 225 -15.56 14.36 1.47
CA PRO A 225 -14.94 15.58 0.99
C PRO A 225 -15.28 16.78 1.88
N GLY A 226 -14.25 17.57 2.23
CA GLY A 226 -14.41 18.78 3.03
C GLY A 226 -14.36 18.60 4.55
N ILE A 227 -14.30 17.36 5.05
CA ILE A 227 -13.92 17.08 6.45
C ILE A 227 -12.41 16.83 6.48
N GLN A 228 -11.67 17.47 7.39
CA GLN A 228 -10.22 17.40 7.46
C GLN A 228 -9.75 16.63 8.70
N ILE A 229 -8.47 16.20 8.69
CA ILE A 229 -7.85 15.64 9.88
C ILE A 229 -7.93 16.65 11.03
N GLY A 230 -8.45 16.19 12.15
CA GLY A 230 -8.69 16.96 13.35
C GLY A 230 -10.08 17.56 13.51
N ASP A 231 -10.92 17.50 12.47
CA ASP A 231 -12.33 17.90 12.55
C ASP A 231 -13.17 16.91 13.38
N SER A 232 -14.40 17.31 13.73
CA SER A 232 -15.37 16.42 14.38
C SER A 232 -16.03 15.50 13.34
N CYS A 233 -16.28 14.25 13.73
CA CYS A 233 -16.88 13.24 12.87
C CYS A 233 -17.90 12.38 13.65
N ASP A 234 -18.70 11.61 12.91
CA ASP A 234 -19.68 10.68 13.48
C ASP A 234 -19.01 9.31 13.70
N PRO A 235 -18.81 8.87 14.95
CA PRO A 235 -18.14 7.60 15.23
C PRO A 235 -18.95 6.37 14.81
N LEU A 236 -20.23 6.52 14.44
CA LEU A 236 -21.01 5.45 13.82
C LEU A 236 -20.69 5.27 12.32
N GLN A 237 -19.99 6.23 11.72
CA GLN A 237 -19.53 6.21 10.33
C GLN A 237 -18.00 6.27 10.32
N GLY A 238 -17.34 5.11 10.38
CA GLY A 238 -15.88 5.01 10.56
C GLY A 238 -15.06 5.80 9.53
N PHE A 239 -15.54 5.89 8.28
CA PHE A 239 -14.90 6.60 7.17
C PHE A 239 -15.43 8.03 6.95
N SER A 240 -16.07 8.64 7.94
CA SER A 240 -16.63 10.01 7.85
C SER A 240 -15.58 11.14 7.92
N CYS A 241 -14.34 10.85 7.53
CA CYS A 241 -13.21 11.77 7.59
C CYS A 241 -12.63 12.00 6.20
N GLY A 242 -11.82 13.04 6.05
CA GLY A 242 -11.04 13.30 4.84
C GLY A 242 -10.05 12.18 4.51
N ALA A 243 -9.46 12.25 3.32
CA ALA A 243 -8.62 11.19 2.78
C ALA A 243 -7.54 10.72 3.78
N GLY A 244 -7.44 9.40 3.95
CA GLY A 244 -6.54 8.77 4.90
C GLY A 244 -6.88 8.99 6.38
N GLY A 245 -8.07 9.51 6.69
CA GLY A 245 -8.53 9.74 8.06
C GLY A 245 -9.52 8.68 8.55
N LEU A 246 -9.45 8.37 9.84
CA LEU A 246 -10.42 7.53 10.55
C LEU A 246 -11.12 8.34 11.64
N CYS A 247 -12.41 8.10 11.80
CA CYS A 247 -13.16 8.73 12.89
C CYS A 247 -12.93 7.99 14.21
N VAL A 248 -12.15 8.58 15.13
CA VAL A 248 -11.87 7.98 16.42
C VAL A 248 -12.86 8.50 17.48
N PRO A 249 -13.61 7.61 18.17
CA PRO A 249 -14.54 8.02 19.21
C PRO A 249 -13.86 8.75 20.37
N ASN A 250 -14.52 9.79 20.91
CA ASN A 250 -14.05 10.43 22.12
C ASN A 250 -14.37 9.54 23.34
N PRO A 251 -13.37 9.15 24.15
CA PRO A 251 -13.60 8.26 25.30
C PRO A 251 -14.52 8.88 26.37
N ASN A 252 -14.65 10.21 26.42
CA ASN A 252 -15.53 10.91 27.36
C ASN A 252 -16.90 11.25 26.75
N ASN A 253 -17.06 11.11 25.43
CA ASN A 253 -18.32 11.37 24.73
C ASN A 253 -18.41 10.47 23.49
N PRO A 254 -18.92 9.23 23.64
CA PRO A 254 -18.96 8.25 22.55
C PRO A 254 -19.78 8.69 21.34
N ASP A 255 -20.68 9.66 21.50
CA ASP A 255 -21.51 10.21 20.41
C ASP A 255 -20.76 11.22 19.53
N ARG A 256 -19.48 11.49 19.82
CA ARG A 256 -18.63 12.39 19.03
C ARG A 256 -17.27 11.78 18.79
N GLY A 257 -16.84 11.79 17.54
CA GLY A 257 -15.49 11.42 17.16
C GLY A 257 -14.64 12.60 16.73
N ARG A 258 -13.36 12.34 16.53
CA ARG A 258 -12.41 13.24 15.89
C ARG A 258 -11.69 12.50 14.77
N CYS A 259 -11.52 13.16 13.63
CA CYS A 259 -10.73 12.62 12.54
C CYS A 259 -9.25 12.56 12.92
N GLU A 260 -8.67 11.38 12.88
CA GLU A 260 -7.24 11.15 13.07
C GLU A 260 -6.65 10.53 11.79
N GLN A 261 -5.42 10.91 11.44
CA GLN A 261 -4.69 10.34 10.31
C GLN A 261 -4.46 8.84 10.57
N SER A 262 -4.72 7.99 9.58
CA SER A 262 -4.40 6.57 9.60
C SER A 262 -2.89 6.33 9.43
N CYS A 263 -2.40 5.21 9.93
CA CYS A 263 -0.98 4.84 9.81
C CYS A 263 -0.79 3.32 9.92
N ARG A 264 0.33 2.81 9.41
CA ARG A 264 0.76 1.41 9.55
C ARG A 264 1.57 1.23 10.83
N PRO A 265 1.01 0.61 11.88
CA PRO A 265 1.60 0.67 13.21
C PRO A 265 2.89 -0.13 13.37
N PHE A 266 3.06 -1.21 12.60
CA PHE A 266 4.19 -2.13 12.78
C PHE A 266 5.24 -2.06 11.67
N ARG A 267 5.02 -1.23 10.64
CA ARG A 267 5.99 -1.00 9.56
C ARG A 267 7.35 -0.52 10.08
N PHE A 268 7.33 0.42 11.02
CA PHE A 268 8.54 1.04 11.57
C PHE A 268 8.83 0.64 13.02
N ALA A 269 8.19 -0.42 13.54
CA ALA A 269 8.22 -0.74 14.97
C ALA A 269 9.65 -0.76 15.57
N LEU A 270 10.64 -1.25 14.82
CA LEU A 270 12.04 -1.36 15.28
C LEU A 270 13.01 -0.41 14.56
N GLN A 271 12.50 0.48 13.71
CA GLN A 271 13.29 1.38 12.87
C GLN A 271 12.92 2.84 13.11
N SER A 272 13.69 3.77 12.55
CA SER A 272 13.29 5.17 12.51
C SER A 272 12.38 5.41 11.31
N GLY A 273 11.17 5.91 11.55
CA GLY A 273 10.18 6.21 10.51
C GLY A 273 8.78 6.29 11.12
N THR A 274 7.83 6.88 10.38
CA THR A 274 6.40 6.87 10.71
C THR A 274 5.60 7.32 9.50
N ASP A 275 4.37 6.82 9.35
CA ASP A 275 3.41 7.35 8.36
C ASP A 275 2.75 8.66 8.86
N CYS A 276 3.04 9.09 10.09
CA CYS A 276 2.37 10.21 10.74
C CYS A 276 3.00 11.56 10.45
N ASP A 277 2.19 12.54 10.04
CA ASP A 277 2.64 13.92 9.84
C ASP A 277 3.03 14.58 11.17
N GLU A 278 2.27 14.26 12.24
CA GLU A 278 2.55 14.68 13.60
C GLU A 278 2.45 13.49 14.58
N GLY A 279 3.55 13.21 15.27
CA GLY A 279 3.61 12.19 16.31
C GLY A 279 3.96 10.81 15.78
N HIS A 280 3.32 9.77 16.32
CA HIS A 280 3.59 8.37 15.93
C HIS A 280 2.30 7.54 15.93
N CYS A 281 2.39 6.39 15.28
CA CYS A 281 1.27 5.50 15.07
C CYS A 281 0.92 4.70 16.33
N ILE A 282 -0.36 4.71 16.71
CA ILE A 282 -0.90 3.82 17.74
C ILE A 282 -1.83 2.80 17.08
N PRO A 283 -1.53 1.49 17.18
CA PRO A 283 -2.33 0.44 16.56
C PRO A 283 -3.72 0.36 17.18
N PHE A 284 -4.69 0.15 16.31
CA PHE A 284 -6.05 -0.29 16.66
C PHE A 284 -6.23 -1.77 16.32
N ALA A 285 -5.61 -2.22 15.23
CA ALA A 285 -5.46 -3.61 14.82
C ALA A 285 -4.00 -3.88 14.41
N GLU A 286 -3.71 -5.09 13.96
CA GLU A 286 -2.37 -5.43 13.44
C GLU A 286 -2.03 -4.68 12.13
N ASP A 287 -3.03 -4.42 11.30
CA ASP A 287 -2.82 -3.80 9.99
C ASP A 287 -3.06 -2.30 9.96
N PHE A 288 -3.71 -1.71 10.97
CA PHE A 288 -3.93 -0.27 10.96
C PHE A 288 -3.94 0.35 12.35
N GLY A 289 -3.54 1.61 12.38
CA GLY A 289 -3.56 2.46 13.54
C GLY A 289 -3.95 3.88 13.18
N VAL A 290 -3.84 4.76 14.17
CA VAL A 290 -4.02 6.18 13.98
C VAL A 290 -2.89 6.97 14.60
N CYS A 291 -2.55 8.08 13.97
CA CYS A 291 -1.54 9.00 14.42
C CYS A 291 -1.99 9.70 15.69
N ARG A 292 -1.08 9.73 16.66
CA ARG A 292 -1.29 10.41 17.92
C ARG A 292 -0.08 11.27 18.20
N ARG A 293 -0.33 12.45 18.79
CA ARG A 293 0.75 13.29 19.30
C ARG A 293 1.67 12.52 20.22
N ASP A 294 2.96 12.66 19.94
CA ASP A 294 4.03 12.16 20.78
C ASP A 294 4.20 13.04 22.03
N ASN A 295 4.46 12.40 23.17
CA ASN A 295 4.84 13.01 24.44
C ASN A 295 6.37 13.07 24.67
N MET A 296 7.17 12.70 23.66
CA MET A 296 8.62 12.64 23.58
C MET A 296 9.27 11.73 24.65
N ARG A 297 8.52 10.72 25.11
CA ARG A 297 9.02 9.74 26.09
C ARG A 297 9.44 8.46 25.41
N THR A 298 10.48 7.84 25.92
CA THR A 298 10.94 6.53 25.46
C THR A 298 10.22 5.40 26.17
N GLU A 299 10.25 4.20 25.59
CA GLU A 299 9.77 2.97 26.21
C GLU A 299 10.25 2.83 27.68
N GLY A 300 9.32 2.46 28.58
CA GLY A 300 9.53 2.33 30.02
C GLY A 300 9.47 3.63 30.84
N GLN A 301 9.47 4.81 30.21
CA GLN A 301 9.36 6.08 30.94
C GLN A 301 7.92 6.35 31.42
N PRO A 302 7.73 7.07 32.54
CA PRO A 302 6.41 7.56 32.94
C PRO A 302 5.83 8.51 31.89
N CYS A 303 4.53 8.40 31.66
CA CYS A 303 3.80 9.22 30.69
C CYS A 303 2.52 9.79 31.32
N ALA A 304 2.06 10.95 30.81
CA ALA A 304 1.04 11.76 31.48
C ALA A 304 -0.39 11.55 30.94
N ALA A 305 -0.54 11.31 29.63
CA ALA A 305 -1.83 11.21 28.96
C ALA A 305 -1.98 9.84 28.32
N GLU A 306 -2.99 9.09 28.76
CA GLU A 306 -3.28 7.74 28.25
C GLU A 306 -3.71 7.79 26.79
N GLY A 307 -3.29 6.79 26.00
CA GLY A 307 -3.62 6.72 24.57
C GLY A 307 -2.94 7.79 23.70
N THR A 308 -1.91 8.48 24.23
CA THR A 308 -0.95 9.26 23.44
C THR A 308 0.17 8.37 22.94
N ALA A 309 0.73 8.74 21.79
CA ALA A 309 1.96 8.14 21.35
C ALA A 309 3.13 8.58 22.24
N CYS A 310 4.11 7.70 22.28
CA CYS A 310 5.44 7.99 22.77
C CYS A 310 6.35 8.19 21.53
N ASN A 311 7.66 8.07 21.70
CA ASN A 311 8.64 8.51 20.69
C ASN A 311 8.89 7.53 19.53
N ALA A 312 7.96 6.61 19.27
CA ALA A 312 8.06 5.62 18.21
C ALA A 312 6.68 5.03 17.89
N ASP A 313 6.54 4.50 16.68
CA ASP A 313 5.36 3.74 16.26
C ASP A 313 5.17 2.49 17.14
N ALA A 314 3.90 2.14 17.37
CA ALA A 314 3.48 1.08 18.28
C ALA A 314 4.00 1.26 19.73
N VAL A 315 4.40 2.46 20.15
CA VAL A 315 4.72 2.75 21.55
C VAL A 315 3.76 3.79 22.09
N GLY A 316 2.89 3.37 23.03
CA GLY A 316 1.85 4.23 23.59
C GLY A 316 1.91 4.36 25.10
N CYS A 317 1.23 5.38 25.62
CA CYS A 317 1.10 5.58 27.06
C CYS A 317 -0.07 4.76 27.63
N PHE A 318 0.26 3.69 28.37
CA PHE A 318 -0.72 2.77 28.93
C PHE A 318 -0.53 2.54 30.45
N PRO A 319 -1.58 2.13 31.17
CA PRO A 319 -1.48 1.75 32.57
C PRO A 319 -0.60 0.52 32.80
N SER A 320 0.27 0.56 33.81
CA SER A 320 1.05 -0.58 34.28
C SER A 320 1.06 -0.67 35.81
N PHE A 321 1.61 -1.75 36.37
CA PHE A 321 1.82 -1.90 37.82
C PHE A 321 2.69 -0.78 38.43
N GLN A 322 3.49 -0.08 37.62
CA GLN A 322 4.35 1.03 38.05
C GLN A 322 3.77 2.41 37.69
N GLY A 323 2.45 2.50 37.50
CA GLY A 323 1.77 3.66 36.97
C GLY A 323 1.74 3.69 35.44
N ARG A 324 1.29 4.80 34.85
CA ARG A 324 1.25 4.94 33.39
C ARG A 324 2.66 5.05 32.81
N ARG A 325 2.96 4.21 31.82
CA ARG A 325 4.28 4.04 31.22
C ARG A 325 4.15 4.01 29.69
N CYS A 326 5.18 4.46 29.00
CA CYS A 326 5.33 4.16 27.58
C CYS A 326 5.61 2.68 27.40
N GLN A 327 4.70 1.97 26.75
CA GLN A 327 4.78 0.53 26.53
C GLN A 327 4.68 0.25 25.04
N ARG A 328 5.52 -0.68 24.59
CA ARG A 328 5.51 -1.16 23.22
C ARG A 328 4.39 -2.18 23.04
N LEU A 329 3.60 -1.97 22.01
CA LEU A 329 2.58 -2.89 21.54
C LEU A 329 3.20 -3.85 20.54
N CYS A 330 2.58 -5.01 20.37
CA CYS A 330 3.08 -6.10 19.53
C CYS A 330 1.92 -6.90 18.95
N ARG A 331 2.14 -7.54 17.80
CA ARG A 331 1.17 -8.47 17.22
C ARG A 331 1.31 -9.83 17.89
N LEU A 332 0.23 -10.32 18.48
CA LEU A 332 0.20 -11.61 19.17
C LEU A 332 0.52 -12.77 18.21
N GLY A 333 0.05 -12.68 16.96
CA GLY A 333 0.33 -13.66 15.90
C GLY A 333 1.82 -13.74 15.50
N GLN A 334 2.59 -12.67 15.74
CA GLN A 334 4.03 -12.59 15.43
C GLN A 334 4.92 -12.97 16.61
N GLY A 335 4.34 -13.38 17.74
CA GLY A 335 5.08 -13.72 18.95
C GLY A 335 5.90 -12.53 19.45
N ASN A 336 7.22 -12.73 19.61
CA ASN A 336 8.10 -11.70 20.19
C ASN A 336 8.81 -10.82 19.15
N ASN A 337 8.45 -10.94 17.86
CA ASN A 337 9.15 -10.26 16.78
C ASN A 337 9.04 -8.73 16.86
N ASP A 338 7.90 -8.21 17.34
CA ASP A 338 7.69 -6.78 17.51
C ASP A 338 8.26 -6.26 18.86
N CYS A 339 8.86 -7.13 19.68
CA CYS A 339 9.33 -6.80 21.02
C CYS A 339 10.85 -6.61 21.10
N THR A 340 11.30 -5.75 22.02
CA THR A 340 12.73 -5.57 22.29
C THR A 340 13.31 -6.80 22.98
N ALA A 341 14.58 -7.09 22.73
CA ALA A 341 15.26 -8.27 23.28
C ALA A 341 15.10 -8.37 24.81
N GLY A 342 14.61 -9.52 25.28
CA GLY A 342 14.34 -9.74 26.71
C GLY A 342 12.93 -9.34 27.18
N THR A 343 12.06 -8.93 26.24
CA THR A 343 10.63 -8.76 26.49
C THR A 343 9.82 -9.75 25.67
N PHE A 344 8.57 -9.99 26.09
CA PHE A 344 7.65 -10.95 25.51
C PHE A 344 6.32 -10.29 25.21
N CYS A 345 5.73 -10.65 24.06
CA CYS A 345 4.41 -10.15 23.69
C CYS A 345 3.34 -10.85 24.51
N ASN A 346 2.60 -10.09 25.31
CA ASN A 346 1.58 -10.60 26.21
C ASN A 346 0.22 -9.99 25.88
N GLN A 347 -0.82 -10.82 25.89
CA GLN A 347 -2.19 -10.36 25.78
C GLN A 347 -2.55 -9.52 27.02
N PHE A 348 -3.11 -8.32 26.82
CA PHE A 348 -3.46 -7.41 27.92
C PHE A 348 -4.95 -7.46 28.29
N ALA A 349 -5.82 -7.99 27.42
CA ALA A 349 -7.23 -8.20 27.69
C ALA A 349 -7.77 -9.45 26.97
N PRO A 350 -8.74 -10.20 27.54
CA PRO A 350 -9.19 -11.48 26.99
C PRO A 350 -9.83 -11.39 25.59
N ASP A 351 -10.40 -10.24 25.26
CA ASP A 351 -11.05 -9.90 24.00
C ASP A 351 -10.07 -9.38 22.94
N GLN A 352 -8.82 -9.06 23.32
CA GLN A 352 -7.80 -8.55 22.41
C GLN A 352 -6.96 -9.72 21.91
N THR A 353 -7.29 -10.24 20.74
CA THR A 353 -6.62 -11.41 20.16
C THR A 353 -5.51 -11.06 19.16
N GLU A 354 -5.49 -9.82 18.68
CA GLU A 354 -4.53 -9.35 17.67
C GLU A 354 -3.34 -8.60 18.30
N ILE A 355 -3.61 -7.66 19.20
CA ILE A 355 -2.59 -6.80 19.79
C ILE A 355 -2.31 -7.20 21.25
N GLY A 356 -1.03 -7.27 21.56
CA GLY A 356 -0.49 -7.44 22.90
C GLY A 356 0.39 -6.25 23.33
N VAL A 357 0.99 -6.39 24.50
CA VAL A 357 1.99 -5.47 25.05
C VAL A 357 3.28 -6.21 25.35
N CYS A 358 4.42 -5.64 24.97
CA CYS A 358 5.73 -6.18 25.31
C CYS A 358 6.02 -5.94 26.79
N THR A 359 6.27 -7.02 27.53
CA THR A 359 6.62 -6.96 28.95
C THR A 359 7.82 -7.84 29.28
N VAL A 360 8.47 -7.61 30.40
CA VAL A 360 9.55 -8.48 30.90
C VAL A 360 9.05 -9.81 31.48
N LEU A 361 7.72 -10.00 31.54
CA LEU A 361 7.12 -11.23 32.03
C LEU A 361 7.02 -12.21 30.86
N ALA A 362 7.59 -13.39 31.03
CA ALA A 362 7.39 -14.49 30.10
C ALA A 362 5.92 -14.95 30.14
N PRO A 363 5.33 -15.31 28.99
CA PRO A 363 3.91 -15.68 28.86
C PRO A 363 3.54 -16.96 29.61
#